data_AF-A0A956P9X7-F1
#
_entry.id   AF-A0A956P9X7-F1
#
_cell.length_a   1.000
_cell.length_b   1.000
_cell.length_c   1.000
_cell.angle_alpha   90.00
_cell.angle_beta   90.00
_cell.angle_gamma   90.00
#
_symmetry.space_group_name_H-M   'P 1'
#
loop_
_entity.id
_entity.type
_entity.pdbx_description
1 polymer ?
#
loop_
_entity_poly.entity_id
_entity_poly.type
_entity_poly.pdbx_seq_one_letter_code
_entity_poly.pdbx_strand_id
1 'polypeptide(L)'
;RHLLDVETGIEGEPRVHYYTLGEESWKAADTWPPPGTETRTLFLAPGDVLAPEPPKETDGADAYEIDFKAGTGDRARWNCLIFVLGPVGYFDRAERDRRLLTYTSAPLDRDWEVTGHPIVTLHVSADAPDAAVFAYLEDVDPRGRVHYVTEGMLRALHRRESNPPSGSALPIPHRTFARGDAAPLVPGEPAELRFDLLPISYRFFRGHRIRVALAGADADHFAPVPDGARVLTIHRSAALPSSIELPVMPAPR
;
A
#
# COMPACT_ATOMS: atom_id res chain seq x y z
N ARG A 1 1.92 35.69 15.33
CA ARG A 1 2.04 36.11 13.91
C ARG A 1 0.85 35.74 13.01
N HIS A 2 0.06 34.71 13.33
CA HIS A 2 -1.13 34.33 12.53
C HIS A 2 -2.48 34.73 13.15
N LEU A 3 -2.50 35.06 14.44
CA LEU A 3 -3.72 35.46 15.17
C LEU A 3 -3.47 36.66 16.09
N LEU A 4 -2.44 36.59 16.95
CA LEU A 4 -2.17 37.59 17.99
C LEU A 4 -0.81 38.30 17.85
N ASP A 5 -0.13 38.17 16.70
CA ASP A 5 1.20 38.76 16.47
C ASP A 5 2.31 38.41 17.49
N VAL A 6 2.07 37.40 18.33
CA VAL A 6 3.08 36.82 19.23
C VAL A 6 4.03 35.90 18.46
N GLU A 7 5.31 35.93 18.83
CA GLU A 7 6.34 34.98 18.42
C GLU A 7 6.25 33.73 19.32
N THR A 8 5.92 32.58 18.73
CA THR A 8 5.69 31.33 19.46
C THR A 8 6.82 30.31 19.30
N GLY A 9 7.86 30.61 18.52
CA GLY A 9 8.92 29.66 18.15
C GLY A 9 8.55 28.67 17.04
N ILE A 10 7.28 28.61 16.64
CA ILE A 10 6.77 27.64 15.66
C ILE A 10 7.44 27.72 14.27
N GLU A 11 7.96 28.90 13.90
CA GLU A 11 8.70 29.07 12.64
C GLU A 11 10.06 28.36 12.64
N GLY A 12 10.61 28.06 13.82
CA GLY A 12 11.85 27.31 13.99
C GLY A 12 11.67 25.81 14.16
N GLU A 13 10.43 25.33 14.26
CA GLU A 13 10.12 23.90 14.36
C GLU A 13 10.04 23.26 12.97
N PRO A 14 10.42 21.96 12.83
CA PRO A 14 10.23 21.26 11.58
C PRO A 14 8.75 21.19 11.18
N ARG A 15 8.48 21.27 9.89
CA ARG A 15 7.12 21.41 9.35
C ARG A 15 6.27 20.14 9.52
N VAL A 16 6.90 18.99 9.72
CA VAL A 16 6.27 17.69 9.84
C VAL A 16 6.72 17.03 11.13
N HIS A 17 5.77 16.65 11.98
CA HIS A 17 5.99 15.80 13.15
C HIS A 17 5.23 14.50 12.93
N TYR A 18 5.91 13.37 13.09
CA TYR A 18 5.34 12.05 12.84
C TYR A 18 5.77 11.05 13.92
N TYR A 19 4.95 10.03 14.12
CA TYR A 19 5.20 8.97 15.09
C TYR A 19 5.60 7.68 14.35
N THR A 20 6.75 7.11 14.69
CA THR A 20 7.23 5.85 14.09
C THR A 20 6.70 4.68 14.91
N LEU A 21 5.71 3.97 14.37
CA LEU A 21 5.16 2.75 14.95
C LEU A 21 6.23 1.65 15.00
N GLY A 22 6.20 0.80 16.02
CA GLY A 22 7.22 -0.23 16.29
C GLY A 22 8.44 0.34 17.02
N GLU A 23 8.92 1.53 16.65
CA GLU A 23 9.92 2.24 17.46
C GLU A 23 9.29 2.96 18.66
N GLU A 24 8.02 3.34 18.53
CA GLU A 24 7.23 4.04 19.54
C GLU A 24 7.79 5.44 19.90
N SER A 25 8.33 6.14 18.90
CA SER A 25 8.99 7.45 19.07
C SER A 25 8.43 8.53 18.15
N TRP A 26 8.43 9.78 18.63
CA TRP A 26 8.16 10.97 17.81
C TRP A 26 9.42 11.44 17.11
N LYS A 27 9.27 11.80 15.84
CA LYS A 27 10.32 12.36 14.98
C LYS A 27 9.79 13.60 14.25
N ALA A 28 10.70 14.39 13.71
CA ALA A 28 10.39 15.63 13.03
C ALA A 28 11.24 15.78 11.76
N ALA A 29 10.68 16.43 10.72
CA ALA A 29 11.32 16.69 9.45
C ALA A 29 10.73 17.95 8.77
N ASP A 30 11.50 18.57 7.87
CA ASP A 30 11.05 19.76 7.14
C ASP A 30 10.17 19.44 5.92
N THR A 31 10.25 18.20 5.43
CA THR A 31 9.55 17.72 4.24
C THR A 31 8.88 16.38 4.51
N TRP A 32 7.88 16.07 3.69
CA TRP A 32 7.31 14.73 3.60
C TRP A 32 7.42 14.21 2.16
N PRO A 33 8.03 13.04 1.93
CA PRO A 33 8.73 12.20 2.90
C PRO A 33 9.95 12.89 3.56
N PRO A 34 10.45 12.37 4.70
CA PRO A 34 11.63 12.92 5.35
C PRO A 34 12.88 12.89 4.44
N PRO A 35 13.82 13.85 4.59
CA PRO A 35 15.06 13.85 3.83
C PRO A 35 15.89 12.58 4.05
N GLY A 36 16.55 12.11 2.99
CA GLY A 36 17.38 10.91 3.03
C GLY A 36 16.63 9.59 2.83
N THR A 37 15.30 9.62 2.68
CA THR A 37 14.50 8.45 2.30
C THR A 37 15.01 7.84 0.99
N GLU A 38 15.25 6.53 0.98
CA GLU A 38 15.65 5.76 -0.19
C GLU A 38 14.52 4.82 -0.63
N THR A 39 14.21 4.80 -1.94
CA THR A 39 13.25 3.84 -2.48
C THR A 39 13.85 2.44 -2.54
N ARG A 40 13.20 1.48 -1.88
CA ARG A 40 13.51 0.04 -1.98
C ARG A 40 12.35 -0.67 -2.67
N THR A 41 12.62 -1.31 -3.79
CA THR A 41 11.61 -2.06 -4.55
C THR A 41 11.66 -3.54 -4.20
N LEU A 42 10.50 -4.12 -3.94
CA LEU A 42 10.30 -5.56 -3.82
C LEU A 42 9.31 -6.01 -4.90
N PHE A 43 9.66 -7.05 -5.64
CA PHE A 43 8.89 -7.57 -6.75
C PHE A 43 8.10 -8.80 -6.31
N LEU A 44 6.88 -8.93 -6.83
CA LEU A 44 6.11 -10.17 -6.71
C LEU A 44 6.81 -11.24 -7.55
N ALA A 45 7.00 -12.42 -6.98
CA ALA A 45 7.78 -13.50 -7.56
C ALA A 45 7.08 -14.86 -7.36
N PRO A 46 7.44 -15.90 -8.15
CA PRO A 46 6.87 -17.23 -8.02
C PRO A 46 6.93 -17.78 -6.59
N GLY A 47 5.89 -18.51 -6.19
CA GLY A 47 5.83 -19.16 -4.87
C GLY A 47 5.47 -18.21 -3.73
N ASP A 48 4.64 -17.19 -4.00
CA ASP A 48 4.14 -16.23 -3.02
C ASP A 48 5.25 -15.41 -2.34
N VAL A 49 6.29 -15.07 -3.10
CA VAL A 49 7.50 -14.39 -2.61
C VAL A 49 7.51 -12.92 -2.99
N LEU A 50 7.99 -12.06 -2.08
CA LEU A 50 8.50 -10.73 -2.40
C LEU A 50 10.03 -10.77 -2.49
N ALA A 51 10.57 -10.50 -3.68
CA ALA A 51 12.00 -10.58 -3.97
C ALA A 51 12.60 -9.17 -4.19
N PRO A 52 13.86 -8.91 -3.79
CA PRO A 52 14.51 -7.63 -4.04
C PRO A 52 14.94 -7.43 -5.50
N GLU A 53 15.00 -8.51 -6.28
CA GLU A 53 15.36 -8.49 -7.70
C GLU A 53 14.12 -8.72 -8.58
N PRO A 54 14.04 -8.11 -9.77
CA PRO A 54 12.94 -8.33 -10.68
C PRO A 54 12.87 -9.79 -11.16
N PRO A 55 11.66 -10.31 -11.48
CA PRO A 55 11.50 -11.64 -12.05
C PRO A 55 12.31 -11.79 -13.33
N LYS A 56 12.82 -12.99 -13.58
CA LYS A 56 13.61 -13.31 -14.79
C LYS A 56 12.83 -14.16 -15.78
N GLU A 57 11.74 -14.73 -15.32
CA GLU A 57 10.84 -15.57 -16.07
C GLU A 57 10.14 -14.76 -17.16
N THR A 58 10.04 -15.32 -18.37
CA THR A 58 9.40 -14.66 -19.51
C THR A 58 7.88 -14.59 -19.38
N ASP A 59 7.31 -15.49 -18.59
CA ASP A 59 5.91 -15.57 -18.23
C ASP A 59 5.78 -15.81 -16.71
N GLY A 60 4.57 -15.60 -16.18
CA GLY A 60 4.31 -15.76 -14.76
C GLY A 60 3.18 -14.87 -14.31
N ALA A 61 2.13 -15.49 -13.77
CA ALA A 61 1.01 -14.80 -13.16
C ALA A 61 0.33 -15.70 -12.13
N ASP A 62 -0.36 -15.09 -11.18
CA ASP A 62 -1.19 -15.79 -10.20
C ASP A 62 -2.64 -15.36 -10.37
N ALA A 63 -3.54 -16.34 -10.52
CA ALA A 63 -4.98 -16.09 -10.56
C ALA A 63 -5.54 -16.06 -9.14
N TYR A 64 -6.36 -15.05 -8.88
CA TYR A 64 -7.02 -14.83 -7.61
C TYR A 64 -8.53 -14.70 -7.83
N GLU A 65 -9.28 -15.69 -7.36
CA GLU A 65 -10.73 -15.60 -7.29
C GLU A 65 -11.13 -14.70 -6.11
N ILE A 66 -11.84 -13.62 -6.41
CA ILE A 66 -12.16 -12.60 -5.40
C ILE A 66 -13.13 -13.18 -4.37
N ASP A 67 -12.67 -13.30 -3.11
CA ASP A 67 -13.57 -13.50 -1.98
C ASP A 67 -14.25 -12.17 -1.62
N PHE A 68 -15.50 -12.00 -2.08
CA PHE A 68 -16.31 -10.82 -1.75
C PHE A 68 -16.75 -10.73 -0.28
N LYS A 69 -16.35 -11.69 0.58
CA LYS A 69 -16.47 -11.60 2.04
C LYS A 69 -15.15 -11.19 2.71
N ALA A 70 -14.07 -11.03 1.95
CA ALA A 70 -12.83 -10.46 2.49
C ALA A 70 -13.10 -9.05 3.02
N GLY A 71 -12.43 -8.70 4.12
CA GLY A 71 -12.63 -7.41 4.75
C GLY A 71 -11.62 -7.12 5.85
N THR A 72 -11.48 -5.84 6.17
CA THR A 72 -10.46 -5.33 7.08
C THR A 72 -10.88 -5.41 8.57
N GLY A 73 -12.15 -5.70 8.83
CA GLY A 73 -12.76 -5.79 10.16
C GLY A 73 -13.38 -4.48 10.64
N ASP A 74 -14.23 -4.57 11.67
CA ASP A 74 -15.06 -3.49 12.22
C ASP A 74 -14.33 -2.47 13.12
N ARG A 75 -13.01 -2.65 13.31
CA ARG A 75 -12.12 -1.76 14.06
C ARG A 75 -11.04 -1.14 13.20
N ALA A 76 -11.25 -1.09 11.88
CA ALA A 76 -10.34 -0.45 10.95
C ALA A 76 -10.44 1.07 11.06
N ARG A 77 -9.43 1.77 10.50
CA ARG A 77 -9.41 3.23 10.41
C ARG A 77 -10.68 3.82 9.76
N TRP A 78 -11.32 3.08 8.85
CA TRP A 78 -12.55 3.48 8.18
C TRP A 78 -13.73 3.69 9.14
N ASN A 79 -13.71 3.03 10.30
CA ASN A 79 -14.76 3.16 11.32
C ASN A 79 -14.56 4.38 12.24
N CYS A 80 -13.39 5.03 12.19
CA CYS A 80 -13.06 6.16 13.07
C CYS A 80 -13.69 7.49 12.65
N LEU A 81 -14.01 7.65 11.37
CA LEU A 81 -14.59 8.89 10.86
C LEU A 81 -16.03 9.13 11.34
N ILE A 82 -16.67 8.15 12.00
CA ILE A 82 -18.08 8.24 12.42
C ILE A 82 -18.26 8.02 13.94
N PHE A 83 -17.20 8.02 14.77
CA PHE A 83 -17.30 7.84 16.24
C PHE A 83 -18.07 6.59 16.74
N VAL A 84 -18.38 5.60 15.87
CA VAL A 84 -19.37 4.58 16.21
C VAL A 84 -18.81 3.38 16.99
N LEU A 85 -17.50 3.04 16.92
CA LEU A 85 -17.06 1.67 17.26
C LEU A 85 -15.83 1.51 18.19
N GLY A 86 -15.35 2.57 18.84
CA GLY A 86 -14.22 2.48 19.79
C GLY A 86 -12.84 2.64 19.14
N PRO A 87 -11.74 2.26 19.82
CA PRO A 87 -10.39 2.49 19.32
C PRO A 87 -10.09 1.66 18.06
N VAL A 88 -9.31 2.24 17.13
CA VAL A 88 -8.70 1.49 16.02
C VAL A 88 -7.94 0.31 16.60
N GLY A 89 -8.19 -0.87 16.06
CA GLY A 89 -7.52 -2.09 16.52
C GLY A 89 -7.45 -3.11 15.41
N TYR A 90 -6.25 -3.29 14.86
CA TYR A 90 -5.98 -4.38 13.93
C TYR A 90 -5.48 -5.59 14.71
N PHE A 91 -6.29 -6.64 14.75
CA PHE A 91 -5.88 -7.94 15.28
C PHE A 91 -4.99 -8.68 14.29
N ASP A 92 -4.40 -9.79 14.73
CA ASP A 92 -3.65 -10.69 13.85
C ASP A 92 -4.45 -11.01 12.58
N ARG A 93 -3.87 -10.66 11.43
CA ARG A 93 -4.52 -10.78 10.13
C ARG A 93 -4.36 -12.15 9.49
N ALA A 94 -3.58 -13.05 10.07
CA ALA A 94 -3.26 -14.36 9.49
C ALA A 94 -4.48 -15.14 8.98
N GLU A 95 -5.61 -15.12 9.70
CA GLU A 95 -6.84 -15.79 9.27
C GLU A 95 -7.55 -15.06 8.11
N ARG A 96 -7.54 -13.72 8.13
CA ARG A 96 -8.15 -12.91 7.06
C ARG A 96 -7.38 -13.07 5.76
N ASP A 97 -6.05 -13.08 5.83
CA ASP A 97 -5.19 -13.12 4.66
C ASP A 97 -5.25 -14.45 3.90
N ARG A 98 -5.78 -15.52 4.51
CA ARG A 98 -6.05 -16.79 3.81
C ARG A 98 -7.05 -16.66 2.67
N ARG A 99 -7.84 -15.59 2.66
CA ARG A 99 -8.78 -15.25 1.59
C ARG A 99 -8.15 -14.36 0.52
N LEU A 100 -6.92 -13.92 0.72
CA LEU A 100 -6.23 -12.93 -0.09
C LEU A 100 -5.07 -13.56 -0.85
N LEU A 101 -4.59 -12.88 -1.89
CA LEU A 101 -3.36 -13.26 -2.56
C LEU A 101 -2.18 -12.56 -1.87
N THR A 102 -1.32 -13.31 -1.20
CA THR A 102 -0.22 -12.75 -0.40
C THR A 102 1.14 -13.03 -1.01
N TYR A 103 2.04 -12.06 -0.94
CA TYR A 103 3.46 -12.23 -1.25
C TYR A 103 4.29 -11.79 -0.06
N THR A 104 5.23 -12.62 0.39
CA THR A 104 6.01 -12.38 1.62
C THR A 104 7.50 -12.41 1.35
N SER A 105 8.25 -11.47 1.92
CA SER A 105 9.70 -11.39 1.77
C SER A 105 10.45 -12.48 2.55
N ALA A 106 11.74 -12.62 2.24
CA ALA A 106 12.68 -13.22 3.19
C ALA A 106 12.70 -12.41 4.50
N PRO A 107 13.13 -13.00 5.64
CA PRO A 107 13.32 -12.24 6.87
C PRO A 107 14.32 -11.11 6.62
N LEU A 108 14.03 -9.92 7.13
CA LEU A 108 14.91 -8.78 7.02
C LEU A 108 16.22 -9.06 7.77
N ASP A 109 17.35 -8.71 7.15
CA ASP A 109 18.69 -8.86 7.72
C ASP A 109 19.02 -7.77 8.77
N ARG A 110 18.33 -6.63 8.65
CA ARG A 110 18.36 -5.48 9.56
C ARG A 110 16.99 -4.81 9.65
N ASP A 111 16.84 -3.92 10.60
CA ASP A 111 15.62 -3.12 10.73
C ASP A 111 15.45 -2.16 9.54
N TRP A 112 14.22 -2.05 9.07
CA TRP A 112 13.80 -1.10 8.06
C TRP A 112 12.77 -0.17 8.67
N GLU A 113 13.07 1.12 8.71
CA GLU A 113 12.06 2.13 8.95
C GLU A 113 11.48 2.58 7.61
N VAL A 114 10.19 2.30 7.38
CA VAL A 114 9.45 2.75 6.21
C VAL A 114 8.68 4.01 6.60
N THR A 115 9.12 5.17 6.09
CA THR A 115 8.52 6.47 6.41
C THR A 115 8.19 7.25 5.13
N GLY A 116 6.91 7.34 4.79
CA GLY A 116 6.44 7.96 3.54
C GLY A 116 5.19 7.26 3.00
N HIS A 117 5.01 7.33 1.68
CA HIS A 117 3.99 6.57 0.95
C HIS A 117 4.63 5.38 0.22
N PRO A 118 4.35 4.13 0.60
CA PRO A 118 4.62 2.99 -0.26
C PRO A 118 3.85 3.11 -1.58
N ILE A 119 4.45 2.75 -2.71
CA ILE A 119 3.77 2.73 -4.01
C ILE A 119 3.68 1.29 -4.49
N VAL A 120 2.49 0.83 -4.84
CA VAL A 120 2.27 -0.47 -5.45
C VAL A 120 2.07 -0.29 -6.95
N THR A 121 2.78 -1.09 -7.75
CA THR A 121 2.60 -1.19 -9.20
C THR A 121 2.17 -2.63 -9.51
N LEU A 122 0.93 -2.82 -9.96
CA LEU A 122 0.41 -4.12 -10.35
C LEU A 122 0.16 -4.16 -11.85
N HIS A 123 0.63 -5.20 -12.50
CA HIS A 123 0.21 -5.55 -13.85
C HIS A 123 -0.92 -6.57 -13.69
N VAL A 124 -2.14 -6.17 -14.03
CA VAL A 124 -3.36 -6.93 -13.72
C VAL A 124 -4.15 -7.16 -14.99
N SER A 125 -4.58 -8.40 -15.24
CA SER A 125 -5.73 -8.65 -16.11
C SER A 125 -6.93 -9.09 -15.26
N ALA A 126 -8.13 -8.83 -15.79
CA ALA A 126 -9.38 -9.14 -15.11
C ALA A 126 -10.38 -9.76 -16.10
N ASP A 127 -11.39 -10.46 -15.59
CA ASP A 127 -12.48 -11.04 -16.38
C ASP A 127 -13.62 -10.03 -16.68
N ALA A 128 -13.50 -8.79 -16.22
CA ALA A 128 -14.45 -7.70 -16.47
C ALA A 128 -13.75 -6.38 -16.80
N PRO A 129 -14.47 -5.38 -17.36
CA PRO A 129 -13.91 -4.07 -17.69
C PRO A 129 -13.52 -3.20 -16.49
N ASP A 130 -13.76 -3.68 -15.26
CA ASP A 130 -13.50 -2.93 -14.05
C ASP A 130 -13.32 -3.87 -12.86
N ALA A 131 -12.55 -3.42 -11.87
CA ALA A 131 -12.26 -4.15 -10.65
C ALA A 131 -11.87 -3.19 -9.54
N ALA A 132 -12.17 -3.53 -8.29
CA ALA A 132 -11.49 -2.92 -7.16
C ALA A 132 -10.24 -3.76 -6.83
N VAL A 133 -9.15 -3.10 -6.48
CA VAL A 133 -7.95 -3.73 -5.96
C VAL A 133 -7.57 -3.03 -4.67
N PHE A 134 -7.40 -3.81 -3.62
CA PHE A 134 -6.89 -3.38 -2.33
C PHE A 134 -5.52 -4.01 -2.13
N ALA A 135 -4.56 -3.23 -1.64
CA ALA A 135 -3.25 -3.70 -1.26
C ALA A 135 -3.00 -3.35 0.21
N TYR A 136 -2.67 -4.34 1.00
CA TYR A 136 -2.31 -4.21 2.41
C TYR A 136 -0.81 -4.46 2.55
N LEU A 137 -0.10 -3.52 3.18
CA LEU A 137 1.25 -3.73 3.66
C LEU A 137 1.18 -4.27 5.08
N GLU A 138 1.92 -5.34 5.33
CA GLU A 138 1.84 -6.12 6.55
C GLU A 138 3.25 -6.51 7.04
N ASP A 139 3.38 -6.61 8.36
CA ASP A 139 4.58 -7.03 9.07
C ASP A 139 4.34 -8.42 9.68
N VAL A 140 5.07 -9.43 9.20
CA VAL A 140 4.97 -10.80 9.70
C VAL A 140 6.11 -11.08 10.66
N ASP A 141 5.76 -11.33 11.93
CA ASP A 141 6.74 -11.58 12.97
C ASP A 141 7.36 -13.00 12.87
N PRO A 142 8.47 -13.29 13.60
CA PRO A 142 9.11 -14.61 13.55
C PRO A 142 8.26 -15.77 14.08
N ARG A 143 7.13 -15.49 14.73
CA ARG A 143 6.14 -16.48 15.19
C ARG A 143 4.99 -16.67 14.18
N GLY A 144 4.99 -15.90 13.08
CA GLY A 144 3.98 -15.97 12.03
C GLY A 144 2.74 -15.12 12.28
N ARG A 145 2.73 -14.25 13.30
CA ARG A 145 1.63 -13.29 13.50
C ARG A 145 1.73 -12.19 12.46
N VAL A 146 0.58 -11.76 11.94
CA VAL A 146 0.50 -10.75 10.89
C VAL A 146 -0.03 -9.45 11.46
N HIS A 147 0.81 -8.43 11.44
CA HIS A 147 0.50 -7.09 11.87
C HIS A 147 0.15 -6.23 10.66
N TYR A 148 -1.01 -5.58 10.72
CA TYR A 148 -1.37 -4.56 9.75
C TYR A 148 -0.44 -3.35 9.84
N VAL A 149 0.08 -2.85 8.71
CA VAL A 149 0.89 -1.63 8.66
C VAL A 149 0.12 -0.49 8.01
N THR A 150 -0.23 -0.63 6.73
CA THR A 150 -1.02 0.37 6.00
C THR A 150 -1.71 -0.26 4.80
N GLU A 151 -2.53 0.51 4.09
CA GLU A 151 -3.25 0.03 2.92
C GLU A 151 -3.44 1.12 1.88
N GLY A 152 -3.76 0.70 0.67
CA GLY A 152 -4.19 1.54 -0.44
C GLY A 152 -5.17 0.76 -1.28
N MET A 153 -5.94 1.48 -2.09
CA MET A 153 -6.92 0.86 -2.97
C MET A 153 -7.10 1.68 -4.23
N LEU A 154 -7.41 0.97 -5.30
CA LEU A 154 -7.71 1.58 -6.59
C LEU A 154 -8.78 0.78 -7.30
N ARG A 155 -9.79 1.49 -7.81
CA ARG A 155 -10.69 0.95 -8.83
C ARG A 155 -10.02 1.08 -10.18
N ALA A 156 -9.91 -0.01 -10.94
CA ALA A 156 -9.17 -0.09 -12.19
C ALA A 156 -9.65 0.92 -13.24
N LEU A 157 -10.94 1.27 -13.24
CA LEU A 157 -11.48 2.35 -14.08
C LEU A 157 -10.74 3.69 -13.92
N HIS A 158 -10.14 3.93 -12.76
CA HIS A 158 -9.37 5.15 -12.45
C HIS A 158 -7.87 4.98 -12.66
N ARG A 159 -7.39 3.89 -13.30
CA ARG A 159 -5.95 3.62 -13.45
C ARG A 159 -5.15 4.69 -14.17
N ARG A 160 -5.78 5.46 -15.08
CA ARG A 160 -5.13 6.51 -15.87
C ARG A 160 -4.55 7.60 -14.97
N GLU A 161 -3.23 7.66 -14.90
CA GLU A 161 -2.52 8.74 -14.20
C GLU A 161 -2.63 10.07 -14.97
N SER A 162 -2.54 11.16 -14.21
CA SER A 162 -2.46 12.53 -14.69
C SER A 162 -1.24 13.22 -14.10
N ASN A 163 -0.85 14.34 -14.68
CA ASN A 163 0.19 15.17 -14.07
C ASN A 163 -0.26 15.68 -12.69
N PRO A 164 0.67 15.82 -11.73
CA PRO A 164 0.39 16.48 -10.47
C PRO A 164 -0.11 17.91 -10.69
N PRO A 165 -1.02 18.42 -9.84
CA PRO A 165 -1.29 19.85 -9.80
C PRO A 165 -0.02 20.63 -9.44
N SER A 166 0.10 21.85 -9.97
CA SER A 166 1.25 22.72 -9.67
C SER A 166 1.42 22.88 -8.16
N GLY A 167 2.63 22.62 -7.65
CA GLY A 167 2.94 22.69 -6.22
C GLY A 167 2.69 21.40 -5.43
N SER A 168 2.26 20.30 -6.07
CA SER A 168 2.29 18.99 -5.40
C SER A 168 3.74 18.60 -5.09
N ALA A 169 4.04 18.39 -3.81
CA ALA A 169 5.34 17.94 -3.34
C ALA A 169 5.38 16.43 -3.05
N LEU A 170 4.23 15.74 -3.15
CA LEU A 170 4.14 14.33 -2.77
C LEU A 170 4.54 13.42 -3.95
N PRO A 171 5.43 12.45 -3.73
CA PRO A 171 5.88 11.52 -4.78
C PRO A 171 4.88 10.37 -4.98
N ILE A 172 3.60 10.69 -5.22
CA ILE A 172 2.52 9.71 -5.39
C ILE A 172 1.85 9.83 -6.77
N PRO A 173 1.25 8.74 -7.30
CA PRO A 173 0.45 8.77 -8.51
C PRO A 173 -0.71 9.77 -8.41
N HIS A 174 -0.90 10.60 -9.44
CA HIS A 174 -2.00 11.56 -9.49
C HIS A 174 -3.07 11.14 -10.49
N ARG A 175 -4.33 11.47 -10.18
CA ARG A 175 -5.51 11.14 -10.98
C ARG A 175 -6.53 12.27 -10.88
N THR A 176 -7.25 12.53 -11.96
CA THR A 176 -8.33 13.52 -11.97
C THR A 176 -9.62 12.99 -11.36
N PHE A 177 -9.82 11.66 -11.42
CA PHE A 177 -11.09 10.97 -11.14
C PHE A 177 -12.30 11.48 -11.96
N ALA A 178 -12.05 12.29 -12.99
CA ALA A 178 -13.09 12.80 -13.87
C ALA A 178 -13.65 11.68 -14.74
N ARG A 179 -14.96 11.73 -15.03
CA ARG A 179 -15.63 10.74 -15.89
C ARG A 179 -14.95 10.59 -17.26
N GLY A 180 -14.46 11.69 -17.83
CA GLY A 180 -13.78 11.69 -19.14
C GLY A 180 -12.43 10.99 -19.15
N ASP A 181 -11.82 10.77 -17.98
CA ASP A 181 -10.54 10.07 -17.83
C ASP A 181 -10.70 8.61 -17.40
N ALA A 182 -11.94 8.12 -17.31
CA ALA A 182 -12.23 6.73 -17.07
C ALA A 182 -11.55 5.85 -18.14
N ALA A 183 -10.79 4.86 -17.69
CA ALA A 183 -10.02 3.96 -18.54
C ALA A 183 -10.36 2.49 -18.20
N PRO A 184 -11.46 1.95 -18.76
CA PRO A 184 -11.86 0.57 -18.54
C PRO A 184 -10.73 -0.41 -18.88
N LEU A 185 -10.75 -1.56 -18.21
CA LEU A 185 -9.93 -2.71 -18.57
C LEU A 185 -10.50 -3.36 -19.85
N VAL A 186 -9.63 -4.00 -20.61
CA VAL A 186 -10.04 -4.96 -21.63
C VAL A 186 -9.97 -6.34 -20.99
N PRO A 187 -11.09 -7.08 -20.87
CA PRO A 187 -11.09 -8.38 -20.22
C PRO A 187 -10.02 -9.32 -20.80
N GLY A 188 -9.22 -9.92 -19.92
CA GLY A 188 -8.10 -10.80 -20.27
C GLY A 188 -6.79 -10.11 -20.65
N GLU A 189 -6.79 -8.82 -20.96
CA GLU A 189 -5.56 -8.07 -21.31
C GLU A 189 -4.91 -7.45 -20.06
N PRO A 190 -3.57 -7.54 -19.90
CA PRO A 190 -2.88 -6.89 -18.80
C PRO A 190 -2.95 -5.36 -18.89
N ALA A 191 -3.19 -4.71 -17.75
CA ALA A 191 -3.08 -3.26 -17.57
C ALA A 191 -2.29 -2.94 -16.31
N GLU A 192 -1.52 -1.86 -16.34
CA GLU A 192 -0.82 -1.34 -15.17
C GLU A 192 -1.77 -0.54 -14.26
N LEU A 193 -1.75 -0.88 -12.97
CA LEU A 193 -2.40 -0.17 -11.87
C LEU A 193 -1.30 0.26 -10.88
N ARG A 194 -1.00 1.56 -10.85
CA ARG A 194 0.01 2.13 -9.95
C ARG A 194 -0.61 3.10 -8.95
N PHE A 195 -0.56 2.80 -7.65
CA PHE A 195 -1.21 3.61 -6.62
C PHE A 195 -0.43 3.61 -5.31
N ASP A 196 -0.54 4.68 -4.54
CA ASP A 196 0.07 4.77 -3.22
C ASP A 196 -0.76 4.04 -2.16
N LEU A 197 -0.06 3.53 -1.16
CA LEU A 197 -0.66 3.22 0.13
C LEU A 197 -0.67 4.48 0.99
N LEU A 198 -1.59 4.53 1.95
CA LEU A 198 -1.69 5.63 2.90
C LEU A 198 -0.34 5.83 3.62
N PRO A 199 0.03 7.08 3.90
CA PRO A 199 1.33 7.39 4.48
C PRO A 199 1.50 6.73 5.84
N ILE A 200 2.71 6.24 6.11
CA ILE A 200 3.05 5.56 7.36
C ILE A 200 4.49 5.88 7.75
N SER A 201 4.77 5.85 9.07
CA SER A 201 6.11 5.65 9.61
C SER A 201 6.08 4.39 10.47
N TYR A 202 6.75 3.33 10.01
CA TYR A 202 6.71 2.02 10.66
C TYR A 202 8.08 1.36 10.63
N ARG A 203 8.51 0.81 11.76
CA ARG A 203 9.75 0.04 11.88
C ARG A 203 9.45 -1.45 11.75
N PHE A 204 9.86 -2.04 10.64
CA PHE A 204 9.98 -3.49 10.49
C PHE A 204 11.27 -3.94 11.16
N PHE A 205 11.16 -4.85 12.12
CA PHE A 205 12.32 -5.35 12.84
C PHE A 205 13.10 -6.39 12.03
N ARG A 206 14.41 -6.50 12.29
CA ARG A 206 15.23 -7.60 11.82
C ARG A 206 14.57 -8.95 12.15
N GLY A 207 14.58 -9.86 11.19
CA GLY A 207 13.95 -11.18 11.30
C GLY A 207 12.45 -11.20 11.03
N HIS A 208 11.78 -10.04 11.00
CA HIS A 208 10.42 -9.94 10.48
C HIS A 208 10.43 -9.99 8.95
N ARG A 209 9.25 -10.17 8.36
CA ARG A 209 9.06 -10.20 6.91
C ARG A 209 8.07 -9.13 6.49
N ILE A 210 8.32 -8.53 5.34
CA ILE A 210 7.38 -7.63 4.70
C ILE A 210 6.42 -8.48 3.87
N ARG A 211 5.12 -8.25 4.01
CA ARG A 211 4.08 -8.89 3.21
C ARG A 211 3.24 -7.84 2.49
N VAL A 212 2.89 -8.16 1.25
CA VAL A 212 1.81 -7.49 0.51
C VAL A 212 0.67 -8.48 0.34
N ALA A 213 -0.50 -8.15 0.86
CA ALA A 213 -1.74 -8.90 0.64
C ALA A 213 -2.65 -8.14 -0.32
N LEU A 214 -3.12 -8.82 -1.36
CA LEU A 214 -3.98 -8.27 -2.40
C LEU A 214 -5.40 -8.82 -2.29
N ALA A 215 -6.39 -7.94 -2.35
CA ALA A 215 -7.81 -8.28 -2.34
C ALA A 215 -8.56 -7.59 -3.47
N GLY A 216 -9.69 -8.17 -3.88
CA GLY A 216 -10.64 -7.55 -4.83
C GLY A 216 -11.85 -6.92 -4.15
N ALA A 217 -11.93 -7.03 -2.82
CA ALA A 217 -13.03 -6.53 -2.01
C ALA A 217 -12.57 -6.26 -0.58
N ASP A 218 -13.22 -5.29 0.06
CA ASP A 218 -13.28 -5.13 1.51
C ASP A 218 -14.75 -4.89 1.88
N ALA A 219 -15.45 -5.98 2.17
CA ALA A 219 -16.89 -6.03 2.40
C ALA A 219 -17.33 -5.30 3.67
N ASP A 220 -16.39 -5.03 4.59
CA ASP A 220 -16.68 -4.33 5.83
C ASP A 220 -16.87 -2.82 5.59
N HIS A 221 -16.29 -2.27 4.52
CA HIS A 221 -16.21 -0.82 4.29
C HIS A 221 -16.65 -0.35 2.90
N PHE A 222 -16.57 -1.21 1.88
CA PHE A 222 -16.78 -0.79 0.49
C PHE A 222 -17.82 -1.68 -0.19
N ALA A 223 -18.72 -1.03 -0.95
CA ALA A 223 -19.60 -1.75 -1.86
C ALA A 223 -18.76 -2.37 -3.01
N PRO A 224 -19.08 -3.60 -3.44
CA PRO A 224 -18.46 -4.20 -4.62
C PRO A 224 -18.66 -3.33 -5.87
N VAL A 225 -17.70 -3.40 -6.81
CA VAL A 225 -17.86 -2.76 -8.12
C VAL A 225 -19.03 -3.43 -8.87
N PRO A 226 -20.05 -2.67 -9.31
CA PRO A 226 -21.15 -3.23 -10.09
C PRO A 226 -20.64 -3.88 -11.37
N ASP A 227 -21.06 -5.11 -11.64
CA ASP A 227 -20.60 -5.93 -12.78
C ASP A 227 -19.06 -6.00 -12.90
N GLY A 228 -18.37 -5.87 -11.77
CA GLY A 228 -16.92 -5.93 -11.68
C GLY A 228 -16.35 -7.33 -11.77
N ALA A 229 -15.03 -7.40 -11.85
CA ALA A 229 -14.29 -8.64 -11.97
C ALA A 229 -14.59 -9.62 -10.84
N ARG A 230 -14.60 -10.91 -11.16
CA ARG A 230 -14.61 -12.02 -10.19
C ARG A 230 -13.25 -12.68 -10.06
N VAL A 231 -12.41 -12.55 -11.08
CA VAL A 231 -11.05 -13.08 -11.10
C VAL A 231 -10.08 -11.97 -11.49
N LEU A 232 -9.06 -11.81 -10.67
CA LEU A 232 -7.88 -11.00 -10.99
C LEU A 232 -6.73 -11.93 -11.32
N THR A 233 -5.93 -11.57 -12.31
CA THR A 233 -4.67 -12.25 -12.62
C THR A 233 -3.54 -11.25 -12.44
N ILE A 234 -2.69 -11.49 -11.44
CA ILE A 234 -1.55 -10.63 -11.11
C ILE A 234 -0.33 -11.13 -11.85
N HIS A 235 0.16 -10.35 -12.80
CA HIS A 235 1.33 -10.69 -13.62
C HIS A 235 2.61 -10.35 -12.85
N ARG A 236 3.59 -11.25 -12.96
CA ARG A 236 4.87 -11.18 -12.24
C ARG A 236 6.02 -11.75 -13.08
N SER A 237 6.00 -11.43 -14.38
CA SER A 237 7.07 -11.81 -15.31
C SER A 237 8.06 -10.66 -15.49
N ALA A 238 9.19 -10.93 -16.15
CA ALA A 238 10.18 -9.91 -16.49
C ALA A 238 9.59 -8.76 -17.34
N ALA A 239 8.57 -9.05 -18.17
CA ALA A 239 7.90 -8.06 -19.01
C ALA A 239 6.80 -7.29 -18.28
N LEU A 240 6.23 -7.86 -17.21
CA LEU A 240 5.13 -7.31 -16.42
C LEU A 240 5.47 -7.42 -14.91
N PRO A 241 6.50 -6.71 -14.43
CA PRO A 241 7.01 -6.89 -13.08
C PRO A 241 6.14 -6.13 -12.06
N SER A 242 5.15 -6.80 -11.48
CA SER A 242 4.42 -6.23 -10.33
C SER A 242 5.33 -6.08 -9.12
N SER A 243 5.20 -4.98 -8.39
CA SER A 243 6.11 -4.60 -7.32
C SER A 243 5.48 -3.67 -6.28
N ILE A 244 6.19 -3.53 -5.16
CA ILE A 244 5.98 -2.48 -4.16
C ILE A 244 7.29 -1.71 -3.96
N GLU A 245 7.19 -0.39 -3.99
CA GLU A 245 8.25 0.56 -3.65
C GLU A 245 8.03 1.04 -2.21
N LEU A 246 9.06 0.92 -1.38
CA LEU A 246 9.03 1.29 0.03
C LEU A 246 9.97 2.49 0.28
N PRO A 247 9.48 3.57 0.90
CA PRO A 247 10.32 4.70 1.31
C PRO A 247 11.09 4.34 2.60
N VAL A 248 12.30 3.80 2.45
CA VAL A 248 13.10 3.30 3.58
C VAL A 248 14.09 4.37 4.06
N MET A 249 14.05 4.68 5.35
CA MET A 249 15.04 5.56 5.97
C MET A 249 16.39 4.86 6.07
N PRO A 250 17.51 5.60 5.92
CA PRO A 250 18.83 5.06 6.11
C PRO A 250 18.97 4.55 7.55
N ALA A 251 19.71 3.44 7.73
CA ALA A 251 19.98 2.95 9.07
C ALA A 251 20.68 4.03 9.90
N PRO A 252 20.32 4.23 11.18
CA PRO A 252 21.07 5.13 12.05
C PRO A 252 22.54 4.68 12.08
N ARG A 253 23.44 5.65 11.92
CA ARG A 253 24.90 5.45 12.00
C ARG A 253 25.34 5.06 13.40
#